data_AF-A0A3P3ZJC4-F1
#
_entry.id   AF-A0A3P3ZJC4-F1
#
_cell.length_a   1.000
_cell.length_b   1.000
_cell.length_c   1.000
_cell.angle_alpha   90.00
_cell.angle_beta   90.00
_cell.angle_gamma   90.00
#
_symmetry.space_group_name_H-M   'P 1'
#
loop_
_entity.id
_entity.type
_entity.pdbx_description
1 polymer ?
#
loop_
_entity_poly.entity_id
_entity_poly.type
_entity_poly.pdbx_seq_one_letter_code
_entity_poly.pdbx_strand_id
1 'polypeptide(L)'
;MTSLHKLLTGEVQFRNNAPLKVCNIEHNFGPNWKSEIEDYAASLPTDQKNFLKRQVQRVWLTRYTSRELAEYCGEGPEHLDAVARDANIAQAKAYAQKNGADQLEAYVNAEAKNAGWSDAEAKRFLDAVKATH
;
A
#
# COMPACT_ATOMS: atom_id res chain seq x y z
N MET A 1 -20.64 -0.76 2.79
CA MET A 1 -20.11 0.11 1.71
C MET A 1 -20.59 1.55 1.77
N THR A 2 -21.87 1.85 2.04
CA THR A 2 -22.37 3.25 2.12
C THR A 2 -21.56 4.15 3.07
N SER A 3 -21.16 3.65 4.25
CA SER A 3 -20.33 4.43 5.18
C SER A 3 -18.92 4.72 4.65
N LEU A 4 -18.31 3.75 3.94
CA LEU A 4 -17.01 3.93 3.31
C LEU A 4 -17.10 4.91 2.14
N HIS A 5 -18.17 4.85 1.33
CA HIS A 5 -18.45 5.84 0.31
C HIS A 5 -18.48 7.26 0.92
N LYS A 6 -19.26 7.47 1.97
CA LYS A 6 -19.35 8.76 2.67
C LYS A 6 -18.02 9.26 3.24
N LEU A 7 -17.18 8.35 3.73
CA LEU A 7 -15.82 8.69 4.19
C LEU A 7 -14.95 9.16 3.01
N LEU A 8 -14.98 8.42 1.90
CA LEU A 8 -14.19 8.73 0.70
C LEU A 8 -14.66 10.02 0.01
N THR A 9 -15.95 10.36 0.09
CA THR A 9 -16.51 11.62 -0.44
C THR A 9 -16.38 12.80 0.51
N GLY A 10 -15.95 12.57 1.76
CA GLY A 10 -15.81 13.62 2.77
C GLY A 10 -17.13 14.08 3.40
N GLU A 11 -18.23 13.34 3.18
CA GLU A 11 -19.52 13.60 3.83
C GLU A 11 -19.48 13.29 5.34
N VAL A 12 -18.65 12.32 5.73
CA VAL A 12 -18.41 11.97 7.13
C VAL A 12 -16.91 11.81 7.38
N GLN A 13 -16.52 11.85 8.65
CA GLN A 13 -15.16 11.63 9.10
C GLN A 13 -15.11 10.42 10.01
N PHE A 14 -13.92 9.82 10.16
CA PHE A 14 -13.72 8.85 11.23
C PHE A 14 -13.91 9.52 12.59
N ARG A 15 -14.35 8.73 13.58
CA ARG A 15 -14.44 9.19 14.97
C ARG A 15 -13.05 9.61 15.47
N ASN A 16 -13.04 10.51 16.45
CA ASN A 16 -11.81 11.02 17.09
C ASN A 16 -10.84 11.71 16.12
N ASN A 17 -11.34 12.26 15.00
CA ASN A 17 -10.52 12.91 13.97
C ASN A 17 -9.41 12.02 13.42
N ALA A 18 -9.61 10.69 13.40
CA ALA A 18 -8.63 9.79 12.79
C ALA A 18 -8.49 10.10 11.28
N PRO A 19 -7.27 10.11 10.73
CA PRO A 19 -7.07 10.47 9.33
C PRO A 19 -7.63 9.38 8.41
N LEU A 20 -8.13 9.79 7.24
CA LEU A 20 -8.54 8.87 6.18
C LEU A 20 -7.29 8.29 5.51
N LYS A 21 -6.83 7.14 6.00
CA LYS A 21 -5.68 6.39 5.48
C LYS A 21 -6.04 4.93 5.25
N VAL A 22 -5.33 4.26 4.34
CA VAL A 22 -5.54 2.82 4.04
C VAL A 22 -5.53 1.97 5.31
N CYS A 23 -4.53 2.13 6.18
CA CYS A 23 -4.45 1.35 7.42
C CYS A 23 -5.69 1.51 8.33
N ASN A 24 -6.25 2.73 8.41
CA ASN A 24 -7.46 2.99 9.20
C ASN A 24 -8.71 2.43 8.50
N ILE A 25 -8.76 2.46 7.18
CA ILE A 25 -9.85 1.87 6.40
C ILE A 25 -9.83 0.35 6.53
N GLU A 26 -8.68 -0.30 6.35
CA GLU A 26 -8.52 -1.75 6.51
C GLU A 26 -8.88 -2.20 7.93
N HIS A 27 -8.50 -1.43 8.95
CA HIS A 27 -8.89 -1.73 10.32
C HIS A 27 -10.42 -1.72 10.53
N ASN A 28 -11.16 -0.84 9.86
CA ASN A 28 -12.61 -0.68 10.05
C ASN A 28 -13.47 -1.50 9.07
N PHE A 29 -12.96 -1.74 7.86
CA PHE A 29 -13.70 -2.33 6.74
C PHE A 29 -13.10 -3.65 6.22
N GLY A 30 -11.95 -4.06 6.74
CA GLY A 30 -11.25 -5.29 6.34
C GLY A 30 -10.33 -5.12 5.12
N PRO A 31 -9.49 -6.13 4.82
CA PRO A 31 -8.48 -6.07 3.75
C PRO A 31 -9.09 -5.99 2.34
N ASN A 32 -10.34 -6.44 2.17
CA ASN A 32 -11.04 -6.45 0.88
C ASN A 32 -11.81 -5.15 0.58
N TRP A 33 -11.67 -4.11 1.42
CA TRP A 33 -12.42 -2.86 1.29
C TRP A 33 -12.34 -2.25 -0.11
N LYS A 34 -11.18 -2.38 -0.77
CA LYS A 34 -10.91 -1.78 -2.08
C LYS A 34 -11.74 -2.47 -3.18
N SER A 35 -11.73 -3.79 -3.25
CA SER A 35 -12.56 -4.51 -4.22
C SER A 35 -14.04 -4.30 -3.92
N GLU A 36 -14.43 -4.32 -2.65
CA GLU A 36 -15.83 -4.12 -2.25
C GLU A 36 -16.35 -2.71 -2.61
N ILE A 37 -15.53 -1.66 -2.48
CA ILE A 37 -15.93 -0.30 -2.86
C ILE A 37 -15.90 -0.09 -4.38
N GLU A 38 -15.01 -0.78 -5.10
CA GLU A 38 -14.96 -0.76 -6.57
C GLU A 38 -16.18 -1.47 -7.17
N ASP A 39 -16.59 -2.60 -6.62
CA ASP A 39 -17.81 -3.32 -6.98
C ASP A 39 -19.05 -2.46 -6.70
N TYR A 40 -19.10 -1.82 -5.53
CA TYR A 40 -20.16 -0.87 -5.21
C TYR A 40 -20.19 0.30 -6.20
N ALA A 41 -19.03 0.83 -6.62
CA ALA A 41 -18.95 1.93 -7.57
C ALA A 41 -19.54 1.60 -8.95
N ALA A 42 -19.62 0.32 -9.32
CA ALA A 42 -20.26 -0.12 -10.56
C ALA A 42 -21.77 0.15 -10.58
N SER A 43 -22.41 0.27 -9.41
CA SER A 43 -23.83 0.60 -9.28
C SER A 43 -24.15 2.10 -9.35
N LEU A 44 -23.12 2.95 -9.35
CA LEU A 44 -23.27 4.41 -9.30
C LEU A 44 -23.38 5.04 -10.70
N PRO A 45 -24.01 6.22 -10.82
CA PRO A 45 -23.91 7.04 -12.02
C PRO A 45 -22.46 7.34 -12.40
N THR A 46 -22.20 7.54 -13.70
CA THR A 46 -20.83 7.67 -14.25
C THR A 46 -20.00 8.74 -13.54
N ASP A 47 -20.58 9.91 -13.26
CA ASP A 47 -19.85 11.00 -12.59
C ASP A 47 -19.46 10.65 -11.14
N GLN A 48 -20.36 10.01 -10.41
CA GLN A 48 -20.09 9.56 -9.03
C GLN A 48 -19.08 8.42 -9.00
N LYS A 49 -19.17 7.48 -9.94
CA LYS A 49 -18.20 6.41 -10.13
C LYS A 49 -16.79 6.96 -10.39
N ASN A 50 -16.66 7.93 -11.31
CA ASN A 50 -15.39 8.56 -11.63
C ASN A 50 -14.82 9.35 -10.44
N PHE A 51 -15.68 10.06 -9.71
CA PHE A 51 -15.30 10.74 -8.49
C PHE A 51 -14.76 9.75 -7.45
N LEU A 52 -15.51 8.68 -7.16
CA LEU A 52 -15.15 7.67 -6.17
C LEU A 52 -13.85 6.95 -6.54
N LYS A 53 -13.66 6.59 -7.82
CA LYS A 53 -12.42 6.00 -8.34
C LYS A 53 -11.20 6.88 -8.04
N ARG A 54 -11.33 8.20 -8.25
CA ARG A 54 -10.26 9.15 -7.92
C ARG A 54 -9.97 9.21 -6.41
N GLN A 55 -11.00 9.14 -5.56
CA GLN A 55 -10.80 9.12 -4.11
C GLN A 55 -10.11 7.83 -3.65
N VAL A 56 -10.49 6.68 -4.21
CA VAL A 56 -9.82 5.40 -3.96
C VAL A 56 -8.34 5.50 -4.34
N GLN A 57 -8.00 6.07 -5.51
CA GLN A 57 -6.61 6.26 -5.92
C GLN A 57 -5.82 7.16 -4.95
N ARG A 58 -6.41 8.28 -4.51
CA ARG A 58 -5.77 9.20 -3.55
C ARG A 58 -5.52 8.53 -2.21
N VAL A 59 -6.52 7.83 -1.69
CA VAL A 59 -6.39 7.08 -0.45
C VAL A 59 -5.36 5.97 -0.62
N TRP A 60 -5.32 5.29 -1.77
CA TRP A 60 -4.34 4.23 -2.03
C TRP A 60 -2.89 4.71 -1.87
N LEU A 61 -2.58 5.97 -2.19
CA LEU A 61 -1.25 6.56 -1.95
C LEU A 61 -0.89 6.67 -0.47
N THR A 62 -1.88 6.77 0.41
CA THR A 62 -1.68 6.87 1.87
C THR A 62 -1.19 5.58 2.53
N ARG A 63 -1.04 4.49 1.76
CA ARG A 63 -0.37 3.26 2.23
C ARG A 63 1.12 3.47 2.45
N TYR A 64 1.73 4.41 1.72
CA TYR A 64 3.12 4.78 1.90
C TYR A 64 3.27 5.74 3.07
N THR A 65 4.43 5.68 3.72
CA THR A 65 4.81 6.69 4.70
C THR A 65 5.10 8.02 4.01
N SER A 66 4.97 9.12 4.75
CA SER A 66 5.26 10.46 4.20
C SER A 66 6.71 10.61 3.72
N ARG A 67 7.66 9.86 4.30
CA ARG A 67 9.06 9.86 3.89
C ARG A 67 9.22 9.16 2.53
N GLU A 68 8.67 7.97 2.38
CA GLU A 68 8.71 7.22 1.12
C GLU A 68 7.99 7.99 0.00
N LEU A 69 6.89 8.68 0.29
CA LEU A 69 6.23 9.54 -0.69
C LEU A 69 7.14 10.69 -1.14
N ALA A 70 7.86 11.33 -0.22
CA ALA A 70 8.79 12.41 -0.57
C ALA A 70 9.99 11.91 -1.39
N GLU A 71 10.41 10.66 -1.17
CA GLU A 71 11.59 10.08 -1.82
C GLU A 71 11.25 9.43 -3.17
N TYR A 72 10.15 8.68 -3.25
CA TYR A 72 9.84 7.80 -4.38
C TYR A 72 8.77 8.36 -5.33
N CYS A 73 8.02 9.41 -4.95
CA CYS A 73 6.91 9.93 -5.77
C CYS A 73 7.33 11.07 -6.72
N GLY A 74 8.63 11.28 -6.95
CA GLY A 74 9.14 12.39 -7.78
C GLY A 74 8.68 12.35 -9.24
N GLU A 75 8.50 11.14 -9.80
CA GLU A 75 8.06 10.93 -11.19
C GLU A 75 6.53 10.91 -11.35
N GLY A 76 5.78 10.93 -10.24
CA GLY A 76 4.33 10.84 -10.23
C GLY A 76 3.79 9.59 -9.54
N PRO A 77 2.51 9.61 -9.11
CA PRO A 77 1.89 8.51 -8.35
C PRO A 77 1.79 7.18 -9.11
N GLU A 78 1.83 7.20 -10.44
CA GLU A 78 1.81 6.02 -11.31
C GLU A 78 3.13 5.23 -11.29
N HIS A 79 4.25 5.88 -10.96
CA HIS A 79 5.58 5.28 -10.89
C HIS A 79 5.97 4.84 -9.48
N LEU A 80 5.25 5.32 -8.47
CA LEU A 80 5.55 5.14 -7.05
C LEU A 80 5.76 3.68 -6.64
N ASP A 81 4.92 2.76 -7.12
CA ASP A 81 5.05 1.32 -6.83
C ASP A 81 6.37 0.74 -7.35
N ALA A 82 6.73 1.08 -8.58
CA ALA A 82 7.94 0.59 -9.22
C ALA A 82 9.19 1.17 -8.53
N VAL A 83 9.23 2.48 -8.31
CA VAL A 83 10.36 3.16 -7.66
C VAL A 83 10.56 2.65 -6.23
N ALA A 84 9.49 2.53 -5.44
CA ALA A 84 9.56 1.99 -4.08
C ALA A 84 10.06 0.53 -4.07
N ARG A 85 9.63 -0.28 -5.06
CA ARG A 85 10.08 -1.66 -5.19
C ARG A 85 11.58 -1.74 -5.48
N ASP A 86 12.07 -0.94 -6.42
CA ASP A 86 13.48 -0.92 -6.81
C ASP A 86 14.36 -0.43 -5.66
N ALA A 87 13.93 0.62 -4.94
CA ALA A 87 14.61 1.11 -3.74
C ALA A 87 14.72 0.01 -2.67
N ASN A 88 13.62 -0.69 -2.38
CA ASN A 88 13.61 -1.77 -1.40
C ASN A 88 14.53 -2.95 -1.81
N ILE A 89 14.56 -3.30 -3.11
CA ILE A 89 15.48 -4.33 -3.62
C ILE A 89 16.94 -3.87 -3.45
N ALA A 90 17.26 -2.62 -3.79
CA ALA A 90 18.60 -2.08 -3.63
C ALA A 90 19.06 -2.08 -2.16
N GLN A 91 18.19 -1.68 -1.24
CA GLN A 91 18.45 -1.72 0.20
C GLN A 91 18.66 -3.15 0.70
N ALA A 92 17.84 -4.11 0.27
CA ALA A 92 17.99 -5.52 0.62
C ALA A 92 19.33 -6.10 0.11
N LYS A 93 19.77 -5.74 -1.10
CA LYS A 93 21.08 -6.14 -1.62
C LYS A 93 22.23 -5.57 -0.80
N ALA A 94 22.19 -4.27 -0.48
CA ALA A 94 23.20 -3.63 0.36
C ALA A 94 23.26 -4.31 1.74
N TYR A 95 22.12 -4.68 2.31
CA TYR A 95 22.06 -5.44 3.56
C TYR A 95 22.68 -6.83 3.42
N ALA A 96 22.36 -7.58 2.37
CA ALA A 96 22.92 -8.91 2.12
C ALA A 96 24.43 -8.88 1.89
N GLN A 97 24.95 -7.88 1.17
CA GLN A 97 26.39 -7.70 0.96
C GLN A 97 27.13 -7.46 2.27
N LYS A 98 26.51 -6.74 3.22
CA LYS A 98 27.11 -6.43 4.52
C LYS A 98 27.02 -7.58 5.53
N ASN A 99 25.90 -8.32 5.52
CA ASN A 99 25.51 -9.20 6.62
C ASN A 99 25.37 -10.69 6.22
N GLY A 100 25.38 -10.99 4.92
CA GLY A 100 25.14 -12.32 4.37
C GLY A 100 23.67 -12.61 4.03
N ALA A 101 23.46 -13.60 3.16
CA ALA A 101 22.14 -13.96 2.64
C ALA A 101 21.19 -14.53 3.71
N ASP A 102 21.71 -15.34 4.63
CA ASP A 102 20.89 -15.94 5.71
C ASP A 102 20.33 -14.88 6.66
N GLN A 103 21.12 -13.83 6.94
CA GLN A 103 20.65 -12.70 7.74
C GLN A 103 19.62 -11.84 7.00
N LEU A 104 19.72 -11.71 5.67
CA LEU A 104 18.71 -11.03 4.89
C LEU A 104 17.35 -11.75 4.99
N GLU A 105 17.34 -13.07 4.84
CA GLU A 105 16.09 -13.84 4.88
C GLU A 105 15.40 -13.72 6.25
N ALA A 106 16.17 -13.85 7.34
CA ALA A 106 15.65 -13.63 8.69
C ALA A 106 15.12 -12.19 8.90
N TYR A 107 15.86 -11.18 8.40
CA TYR A 107 15.47 -9.78 8.50
C TYR A 107 14.17 -9.49 7.75
N VAL A 108 14.07 -9.93 6.49
CA VAL A 108 12.87 -9.74 5.67
C VAL A 108 11.66 -10.42 6.28
N ASN A 109 11.80 -11.65 6.80
CA ASN A 109 10.69 -12.36 7.43
C ASN A 109 10.19 -11.67 8.70
N ALA A 110 11.10 -11.08 9.50
CA ALA A 110 10.73 -10.31 10.67
C ALA A 110 9.99 -9.01 10.30
N GLU A 111 10.49 -8.27 9.33
CA GLU A 111 9.84 -7.04 8.83
C GLU A 111 8.49 -7.32 8.18
N ALA A 112 8.40 -8.38 7.36
CA ALA A 112 7.17 -8.82 6.73
C ALA A 112 6.07 -9.11 7.77
N LYS A 113 6.42 -9.81 8.85
CA LYS A 113 5.48 -10.07 9.95
C LYS A 113 4.99 -8.79 10.62
N ASN A 114 5.89 -7.82 10.85
CA ASN A 114 5.53 -6.53 11.45
C ASN A 114 4.65 -5.68 10.53
N ALA A 115 4.90 -5.76 9.22
CA ALA A 115 4.15 -5.05 8.19
C ALA A 115 2.83 -5.76 7.80
N GLY A 116 2.55 -6.95 8.34
CA GLY A 116 1.36 -7.73 8.00
C GLY A 116 1.40 -8.37 6.61
N TRP A 117 2.58 -8.56 6.04
CA TRP A 117 2.74 -9.28 4.76
C TRP A 117 2.51 -10.77 4.96
N SER A 118 1.93 -11.41 3.96
CA SER A 118 1.87 -12.87 3.87
C SER A 118 3.24 -13.47 3.56
N ASP A 119 3.44 -14.75 3.94
CA ASP A 119 4.65 -15.49 3.60
C ASP A 119 4.91 -15.53 2.09
N ALA A 120 3.84 -15.55 1.28
CA ALA A 120 3.92 -15.50 -0.17
C ALA A 120 4.42 -14.14 -0.70
N GLU A 121 4.12 -13.04 -0.03
CA GLU A 121 4.65 -11.71 -0.38
C GLU A 121 6.12 -11.56 0.02
N ALA A 122 6.48 -12.00 1.22
CA ALA A 122 7.86 -12.03 1.69
C ALA A 122 8.74 -12.88 0.76
N LYS A 123 8.27 -14.08 0.39
CA LYS A 123 8.96 -14.94 -0.57
C LYS A 123 9.11 -14.28 -1.93
N ARG A 124 8.05 -13.69 -2.49
CA ARG A 124 8.13 -12.95 -3.77
C ARG A 124 9.10 -11.79 -3.73
N PHE A 125 9.27 -11.13 -2.58
CA PHE A 125 10.30 -10.11 -2.40
C PHE A 125 11.71 -10.71 -2.42
N LEU A 126 11.97 -11.74 -1.62
CA LEU A 126 13.26 -12.43 -1.57
C LEU A 126 13.68 -13.01 -2.93
N ASP A 127 12.74 -13.62 -3.66
CA ASP A 127 13.00 -14.17 -4.98
C ASP A 127 13.39 -13.05 -5.98
N ALA A 128 12.77 -11.86 -5.90
CA ALA A 128 13.13 -10.71 -6.74
C ALA A 128 14.51 -10.12 -6.40
N VAL A 129 14.89 -10.11 -5.12
CA VAL A 129 16.24 -9.71 -4.67
C VAL A 129 17.29 -10.67 -5.24
N LYS A 130 17.01 -11.98 -5.22
CA LYS A 130 17.88 -13.04 -5.76
C LYS A 130 17.93 -13.08 -7.29
N ALA A 131 16.84 -12.73 -7.98
CA ALA A 131 16.76 -12.81 -9.44
C ALA A 131 17.51 -11.67 -10.18
N THR A 132 17.81 -10.57 -9.49
CA THR A 132 18.51 -9.41 -10.09
C THR A 132 20.03 -9.50 -9.91
N HIS A 133 20.58 -10.71 -10.02
CA HIS A 133 22.00 -11.05 -9.94
C HIS A 133 22.67 -11.11 -11.32
#